data_AF-A0A6Y3DA36-F1
#
_entry.id   AF-A0A6Y3DA36-F1
#
_cell.length_a   1.000
_cell.length_b   1.000
_cell.length_c   1.000
_cell.angle_alpha   90.00
_cell.angle_beta   90.00
_cell.angle_gamma   90.00
#
_symmetry.space_group_name_H-M   'P 1'
#
loop_
_entity.id
_entity.type
_entity.pdbx_description
1 polymer ?
#
loop_
_entity_poly.entity_id
_entity_poly.type
_entity_poly.pdbx_seq_one_letter_code
_entity_poly.pdbx_strand_id
1 'polypeptide(L)'
;MKEQFSNQFHGRLILDSIDIKETSVDGNKRTYAADGLLSTGYDLYTPVASLTDYIVVQKSWDKGKDIKFSATLNSLGNKDTGWKTIFSSLQMSETPKGNPIPNVETDGKYIIMDGAGFDDK
;
A
#
# COMPACT_ATOMS: atom_id res chain seq x y z
N MET A 1 10.32 0.06 12.96
CA MET A 1 9.67 -0.93 12.07
C MET A 1 8.73 -0.27 11.06
N LYS A 2 7.65 0.41 11.49
CA LYS A 2 6.71 1.07 10.56
C LYS A 2 7.39 1.99 9.53
N GLU A 3 8.34 2.81 9.98
CA GLU A 3 9.14 3.67 9.09
C GLU A 3 10.00 2.86 8.10
N GLN A 4 10.68 1.81 8.56
CA GLN A 4 11.48 0.94 7.68
C GLN A 4 10.60 0.21 6.65
N PHE A 5 9.41 -0.24 7.04
CA PHE A 5 8.40 -0.78 6.10
C PHE A 5 8.00 0.28 5.07
N SER A 6 7.60 1.47 5.53
CA SER A 6 7.19 2.56 4.65
C SER A 6 8.29 2.91 3.64
N ASN A 7 9.53 3.05 4.10
CA ASN A 7 10.70 3.30 3.24
C ASN A 7 10.92 2.16 2.24
N GLN A 8 10.79 0.91 2.67
CA GLN A 8 10.93 -0.26 1.80
C GLN A 8 9.88 -0.27 0.67
N PHE A 9 8.66 0.20 0.95
CA PHE A 9 7.57 0.28 -0.03
C PHE A 9 7.33 1.70 -0.57
N HIS A 10 8.36 2.55 -0.52
CA HIS A 10 8.37 3.92 -1.06
C HIS A 10 7.17 4.79 -0.61
N GLY A 11 6.69 4.60 0.62
CA GLY A 11 5.54 5.33 1.17
C GLY A 11 4.19 4.98 0.55
N ARG A 12 4.12 3.99 -0.35
CA ARG A 12 2.87 3.60 -1.02
C ARG A 12 1.92 2.83 -0.11
N LEU A 13 2.49 2.02 0.79
CA LEU A 13 1.77 1.19 1.75
C LEU A 13 2.06 1.67 3.16
N ILE A 14 1.01 1.73 3.97
CA ILE A 14 1.06 2.04 5.39
C ILE A 14 0.92 0.73 6.15
N LEU A 15 1.78 0.50 7.15
CA LEU A 15 1.68 -0.64 8.06
C LEU A 15 0.79 -0.27 9.25
N ASP A 16 -0.46 -0.72 9.22
CA ASP A 16 -1.47 -0.38 10.23
C ASP A 16 -1.29 -1.24 11.47
N SER A 17 -1.31 -2.56 11.29
CA SER A 17 -1.08 -3.56 12.34
C SER A 17 -0.18 -4.68 11.85
N ILE A 18 0.49 -5.33 12.79
CA ILE A 18 1.36 -6.47 12.51
C ILE A 18 1.42 -7.39 13.72
N ASP A 19 1.20 -8.66 13.47
CA ASP A 19 1.45 -9.77 14.38
C ASP A 19 2.65 -10.56 13.82
N ILE A 20 3.63 -10.86 14.68
CA ILE A 20 4.83 -11.59 14.28
C ILE A 20 5.01 -12.84 15.12
N LYS A 21 5.40 -13.94 14.46
CA LYS A 21 5.75 -15.21 15.10
C LYS A 21 7.15 -15.62 14.66
N GLU A 22 8.05 -15.81 15.61
CA GLU A 22 9.42 -16.24 15.32
C GLU A 22 9.41 -17.62 14.68
N THR A 23 10.13 -17.76 13.57
CA THR A 23 10.26 -19.01 12.82
C THR A 23 11.69 -19.54 12.82
N SER A 24 12.70 -18.67 12.94
CA SER A 24 14.08 -19.10 13.08
C SER A 24 14.99 -18.07 13.74
N VAL A 25 16.08 -18.60 14.32
CA VAL A 25 17.14 -17.87 15.01
C VAL A 25 18.49 -18.29 14.44
N ASP A 26 19.29 -17.33 14.00
CA ASP A 26 20.66 -17.57 13.53
C ASP A 26 21.58 -16.42 13.96
N GLY A 27 22.34 -16.63 15.04
CA GLY A 27 23.16 -15.58 15.65
C GLY A 27 22.34 -14.35 16.03
N ASN A 28 22.65 -13.20 15.43
CA ASN A 28 21.92 -11.92 15.60
C ASN A 28 20.78 -11.71 14.59
N LYS A 29 20.56 -12.68 13.70
CA LYS A 29 19.44 -12.69 12.77
C LYS A 29 18.24 -13.37 13.43
N ARG A 30 17.07 -12.80 13.23
CA ARG A 30 15.77 -13.37 13.60
C ARG A 30 14.86 -13.36 12.39
N THR A 31 14.17 -14.46 12.14
CA THR A 31 13.19 -14.59 11.08
C THR A 31 11.83 -14.79 11.71
N TYR A 32 10.82 -14.09 11.18
CA TYR A 32 9.45 -14.16 11.63
C TYR A 32 8.52 -14.41 10.45
N ALA A 33 7.46 -15.17 10.68
CA ALA A 33 6.23 -15.02 9.91
C ALA A 33 5.51 -13.77 10.43
N ALA A 34 5.06 -12.91 9.52
CA ALA A 34 4.38 -11.68 9.83
C ALA A 34 3.03 -11.64 9.11
N ASP A 35 1.98 -11.35 9.84
CA ASP A 35 0.63 -11.17 9.32
C ASP A 35 0.07 -9.83 9.82
N GLY A 36 -0.88 -9.23 9.13
CA GLY A 36 -1.48 -8.00 9.62
C GLY A 36 -2.31 -7.25 8.60
N LEU A 37 -2.41 -5.93 8.81
CA LEU A 37 -3.17 -5.02 7.96
C LEU A 37 -2.27 -3.93 7.37
N LEU A 38 -2.49 -3.66 6.09
CA LEU A 38 -1.94 -2.53 5.36
C LEU A 38 -3.08 -1.65 4.83
N SER A 39 -2.74 -0.42 4.49
CA SER A 39 -3.62 0.49 3.76
C SER A 39 -2.81 1.41 2.84
N THR A 40 -3.52 2.18 2.02
CA THR A 40 -2.93 3.27 1.24
C THR A 40 -3.20 4.63 1.90
N GLY A 41 -2.27 5.56 1.77
CA GLY A 41 -2.42 6.93 2.27
C GLY A 41 -3.30 7.84 1.40
N TYR A 42 -3.69 7.36 0.21
CA TYR A 42 -4.39 8.13 -0.82
C TYR A 42 -5.42 7.25 -1.53
N ASP A 43 -6.44 7.90 -2.09
CA ASP A 43 -7.29 7.29 -3.10
C ASP A 43 -6.45 7.05 -4.36
N LEU A 44 -6.70 5.92 -5.02
CA LEU A 44 -6.01 5.59 -6.27
C LEU A 44 -7.00 5.60 -7.43
N TYR A 45 -6.53 6.10 -8.55
CA TYR A 45 -7.32 6.27 -9.75
C TYR A 45 -6.66 5.55 -10.92
N THR A 46 -7.49 4.96 -11.76
CA THR A 46 -7.07 4.30 -13.00
C THR A 46 -7.62 5.10 -14.17
N PRO A 47 -6.78 5.54 -15.13
CA PRO A 47 -7.25 6.15 -16.37
C PRO A 47 -8.09 5.15 -17.17
N VAL A 48 -9.28 5.57 -17.59
CA VAL A 48 -10.21 4.73 -18.37
C VAL A 48 -10.42 5.27 -19.79
N ALA A 49 -10.24 6.57 -19.99
CA ALA A 49 -10.24 7.18 -21.32
C ALA A 49 -9.38 8.45 -21.34
N SER A 50 -9.01 8.89 -22.54
CA SER A 50 -8.35 10.17 -22.77
C SER A 50 -9.07 10.89 -23.91
N LEU A 51 -9.47 12.13 -23.64
CA LEU A 51 -10.06 13.06 -24.59
C LEU A 51 -9.03 14.14 -24.93
N THR A 52 -9.35 15.03 -25.87
CA THR A 52 -8.43 16.08 -26.33
C THR A 52 -7.90 16.94 -25.17
N ASP A 53 -8.78 17.35 -24.25
CA ASP A 53 -8.42 18.25 -23.15
C ASP A 53 -8.51 17.59 -21.76
N TYR A 54 -9.03 16.36 -21.67
CA TYR A 54 -9.37 15.72 -20.40
C TYR A 54 -8.88 14.29 -20.30
N ILE A 55 -8.53 13.86 -19.09
CA ILE A 55 -8.29 12.45 -18.76
C ILE A 55 -9.46 11.97 -17.90
N VAL A 56 -10.16 10.95 -18.39
CA VAL A 56 -11.23 10.30 -17.62
C VAL A 56 -10.59 9.25 -16.74
N VAL A 57 -10.83 9.33 -15.44
CA VAL A 57 -10.30 8.43 -14.43
C VAL A 57 -11.42 7.84 -13.61
N GLN A 58 -11.22 6.61 -13.14
CA GLN A 58 -12.12 5.96 -12.20
C GLN A 58 -11.38 5.73 -10.90
N LYS A 59 -12.04 6.00 -9.75
CA LYS A 59 -11.48 5.60 -8.45
C LYS A 59 -11.44 4.07 -8.40
N SER A 60 -10.24 3.52 -8.31
CA SER A 60 -9.98 2.08 -8.29
C SER A 60 -9.57 1.56 -6.92
N TRP A 61 -9.30 2.46 -5.97
CA TRP A 61 -8.98 2.10 -4.59
C TRP A 61 -9.33 3.23 -3.64
N ASP A 62 -9.96 2.90 -2.52
CA ASP A 62 -10.25 3.84 -1.44
C ASP A 62 -9.08 3.94 -0.47
N LYS A 63 -8.72 5.17 -0.12
CA LYS A 63 -7.77 5.47 0.96
C LYS A 63 -8.20 4.76 2.24
N GLY A 64 -7.23 4.20 2.95
CA GLY A 64 -7.50 3.56 4.23
C GLY A 64 -8.25 2.23 4.14
N LYS A 65 -8.58 1.74 2.93
CA LYS A 65 -9.14 0.39 2.78
C LYS A 65 -8.15 -0.65 3.30
N ASP A 66 -8.62 -1.48 4.23
CA ASP A 66 -7.85 -2.55 4.83
C ASP A 66 -7.40 -3.60 3.81
N ILE A 67 -6.13 -3.98 3.89
CA ILE A 67 -5.50 -5.03 3.09
C ILE A 67 -4.87 -6.02 4.06
N LYS A 68 -5.37 -7.25 4.08
CA LYS A 68 -4.72 -8.31 4.85
C LYS A 68 -3.42 -8.70 4.15
N PHE A 69 -2.34 -8.84 4.89
CA PHE A 69 -1.07 -9.28 4.33
C PHE A 69 -0.45 -10.40 5.14
N SER A 70 0.40 -11.17 4.48
CA SER A 70 1.39 -12.06 5.10
C SER A 70 2.76 -11.82 4.47
N ALA A 71 3.83 -11.98 5.24
CA ALA A 71 5.20 -11.79 4.80
C ALA A 71 6.19 -12.58 5.66
N THR A 72 7.41 -12.72 5.15
CA THR A 72 8.57 -13.06 5.98
C THR A 72 9.24 -11.77 6.45
N LEU A 73 9.44 -11.62 7.75
CA LEU A 73 10.17 -10.50 8.33
C LEU A 73 11.53 -11.00 8.82
N ASN A 74 12.62 -10.42 8.30
CA ASN A 74 13.97 -10.64 8.81
C ASN A 74 14.38 -9.43 9.65
N SER A 75 14.87 -9.67 10.86
CA SER A 75 15.49 -8.67 11.73
C SER A 75 16.97 -9.00 11.91
N LEU A 76 17.84 -8.00 11.79
CA LEU A 76 19.28 -8.12 12.04
C LEU A 76 19.73 -6.95 12.89
N GLY A 77 20.45 -7.24 13.96
CA GLY A 77 21.03 -6.22 14.82
C GLY A 77 21.05 -6.61 16.29
N ASN A 78 21.28 -5.63 17.14
CA ASN A 78 21.19 -5.76 18.59
C ASN A 78 20.88 -4.40 19.21
N LYS A 79 20.84 -4.33 20.55
CA LYS A 79 20.56 -3.08 21.28
C LYS A 79 21.58 -1.95 21.00
N ASP A 80 22.82 -2.29 20.67
CA ASP A 80 23.92 -1.33 20.54
C ASP A 80 24.09 -0.83 19.09
N THR A 81 23.67 -1.63 18.11
CA THR A 81 23.74 -1.33 16.65
C THR A 81 22.41 -0.90 16.05
N GLY A 82 21.31 -1.05 16.80
CA GLY A 82 19.96 -0.90 16.28
C GLY A 82 19.50 -2.12 15.48
N TRP A 83 18.20 -2.18 15.19
CA TRP A 83 17.59 -3.26 14.43
C TRP A 83 17.25 -2.81 13.03
N LYS A 84 17.74 -3.55 12.03
CA LYS A 84 17.30 -3.44 10.63
C LYS A 84 16.28 -4.53 10.34
N THR A 85 15.12 -4.14 9.84
CA THR A 85 14.02 -5.02 9.46
C THR A 85 13.82 -5.02 7.95
N ILE A 86 13.67 -6.19 7.35
CA ILE A 86 13.39 -6.36 5.92
C ILE A 86 12.20 -7.30 5.78
N PHE A 87 11.17 -6.85 5.05
CA PHE A 87 10.03 -7.67 4.67
C PHE A 87 10.31 -8.34 3.33
N SER A 88 10.01 -9.63 3.19
CA SER A 88 10.16 -10.38 1.95
C SER A 88 8.96 -11.31 1.76
N SER A 89 8.74 -11.78 0.52
CA SER A 89 7.62 -12.66 0.20
C SER A 89 6.26 -12.07 0.62
N LEU A 90 6.10 -10.76 0.44
CA LEU A 90 4.85 -10.06 0.76
C LEU A 90 3.72 -10.61 -0.12
N GLN A 91 2.69 -11.11 0.53
CA GLN A 91 1.42 -11.49 -0.08
C GLN A 91 0.33 -10.60 0.49
N MET A 92 -0.56 -10.13 -0.36
CA MET A 92 -1.67 -9.27 0.03
C MET A 92 -2.97 -9.90 -0.45
N SER A 93 -4.03 -9.79 0.35
CA SER A 93 -5.37 -10.26 -0.03
C SER A 93 -5.87 -9.57 -1.30
N GLU A 94 -5.50 -8.31 -1.47
CA GLU A 94 -5.80 -7.48 -2.63
C GLU A 94 -4.61 -6.54 -2.89
N THR A 95 -4.34 -6.24 -4.16
CA THR A 95 -3.29 -5.29 -4.54
C THR A 95 -3.93 -3.96 -4.93
N PRO A 96 -3.59 -2.83 -4.26
CA PRO A 96 -4.08 -1.52 -4.65
C PRO A 96 -3.73 -1.21 -6.10
N LYS A 97 -4.73 -0.86 -6.89
CA LYS A 97 -4.60 -0.54 -8.31
C LYS A 97 -4.82 0.94 -8.56
N GLY A 98 -4.12 1.47 -9.55
CA GLY A 98 -4.16 2.87 -9.93
C GLY A 98 -3.00 3.66 -9.33
N ASN A 99 -3.04 4.97 -9.54
CA ASN A 99 -2.05 5.91 -9.03
C ASN A 99 -2.73 7.01 -8.21
N PRO A 100 -2.06 7.57 -7.21
CA PRO A 100 -2.54 8.78 -6.57
C PRO A 100 -2.51 9.93 -7.60
N ILE A 101 -3.61 10.67 -7.69
CA ILE A 101 -3.70 11.88 -8.52
C ILE A 101 -3.95 13.05 -7.56
N PRO A 102 -2.94 13.89 -7.28
CA PRO A 102 -3.11 15.05 -6.42
C PRO A 102 -4.18 15.99 -6.98
N ASN A 103 -5.03 16.54 -6.12
CA ASN A 103 -6.02 17.56 -6.48
C ASN A 103 -7.01 17.14 -7.58
N VAL A 104 -7.21 15.83 -7.81
CA VAL A 104 -8.06 15.28 -8.88
C VAL A 104 -9.49 15.82 -8.89
N GLU A 105 -10.04 16.21 -7.74
CA GLU A 105 -11.38 16.79 -7.62
C GLU A 105 -11.45 18.26 -8.06
N THR A 106 -10.31 18.95 -8.10
CA THR A 106 -10.21 20.40 -8.38
C THR A 106 -9.44 20.72 -9.65
N ASP A 107 -8.69 19.76 -10.18
CA ASP A 107 -7.95 19.90 -11.42
C ASP A 107 -8.89 19.62 -12.60
N GLY A 108 -9.24 20.68 -13.33
CA GLY A 108 -10.15 20.64 -14.48
C GLY A 108 -9.69 19.74 -15.62
N LYS A 109 -8.44 19.22 -15.60
CA LYS A 109 -7.98 18.21 -16.55
C LYS A 109 -8.60 16.82 -16.32
N TYR A 110 -9.11 16.55 -15.12
CA TYR A 110 -9.60 15.22 -14.75
C TYR A 110 -11.13 15.17 -14.67
N ILE A 111 -11.69 14.11 -15.26
CA ILE A 111 -13.11 13.77 -15.10
C ILE A 111 -13.16 12.47 -14.29
N ILE A 112 -13.76 12.51 -13.11
CA ILE A 112 -13.92 11.34 -12.24
C ILE A 112 -15.23 10.64 -12.63
N MET A 113 -15.14 9.40 -13.09
CA MET A 113 -16.31 8.54 -13.25
C MET A 113 -16.69 7.94 -11.90
N ASP A 114 -17.82 8.37 -11.37
CA ASP A 114 -18.47 7.69 -10.26
C ASP A 114 -19.14 6.40 -10.77
N GLY A 115 -18.91 5.28 -10.09
CA GLY A 115 -19.53 3.98 -10.41
C GLY A 115 -21.05 3.94 -10.21
N ALA A 116 -21.68 5.08 -9.88
CA ALA A 116 -23.12 5.23 -9.72
C ALA A 116 -23.54 6.60 -10.29
N GLY A 117 -24.04 6.64 -11.53
CA GLY A 117 -24.68 7.86 -12.03
C GLY A 117 -24.65 8.16 -13.53
N PHE A 118 -24.12 7.28 -14.39
CA PHE A 118 -24.53 7.31 -15.80
C PHE A 118 -25.83 6.50 -15.95
N ASP A 119 -26.93 7.04 -15.43
CA ASP A 119 -28.25 6.65 -15.93
C ASP A 119 -28.42 7.36 -17.28
N ASP A 120 -28.22 6.59 -18.36
CA ASP A 120 -28.70 6.96 -19.68
C ASP A 120 -30.21 7.24 -19.58
N LYS A 121 -30.60 8.50 -19.75
CA LYS A 121 -31.98 8.87 -20.06
C LYS A 121 -32.10 9.22 -21.54
#